data_AF-A0ABD3E0K0-F1
#
_entry.id   AF-A0ABD3E0K0-F1
#
_cell.length_a   1.000
_cell.length_b   1.000
_cell.length_c   1.000
_cell.angle_alpha   90.00
_cell.angle_beta   90.00
_cell.angle_gamma   90.00
#
_symmetry.space_group_name_H-M   'P 1'
#
loop_
_entity.id
_entity.type
_entity.pdbx_description
1 polymer ?
#
loop_
_entity_poly.entity_id
_entity_poly.type
_entity_poly.pdbx_seq_one_letter_code
_entity_poly.pdbx_strand_id
1 'polypeptide(L)'
;MDTASHLLLVKDYVTLFGSTLRQYGYEVGPILETLNSGRDKYHELLLSDCCSKITEILANDTYEQMVMKKESDYQSNVLLFHLQTSDIMPAFPYIAPFSSMVPDCCRIVRSFIKDSVNYLSYGVQMNYFDFVRKYLDKLLIDVLYEVILNTVQSGTTGVSQAMQIAANISVLERACDYFLQHTAQQCGIPVRSIDRPQCALTAKIVHLMGRGLPRFLEFLVNSKLDEFMLLTENVNWTSEEVAQHGNEYINEVVIYLDTVMSTAQQILPLGALYKVGSGALEATL
;
A
#
# COMPACT_ATOMS: atom_id res chain seq x y z
N MET A 1 22.13 2.27 18.69
CA MET A 1 23.22 2.42 17.71
C MET A 1 23.28 1.20 16.78
N ASP A 2 22.13 0.67 16.34
CA ASP A 2 22.05 -0.53 15.49
C ASP A 2 21.29 -0.21 14.19
N THR A 3 21.85 0.65 13.33
CA THR A 3 21.23 0.93 12.03
C THR A 3 21.71 -0.07 10.98
N ALA A 4 20.81 -0.49 10.09
CA ALA A 4 21.14 -1.42 9.00
C ALA A 4 22.34 -0.93 8.18
N SER A 5 22.48 0.38 8.01
CA SER A 5 23.63 1.01 7.34
C SER A 5 24.98 0.68 7.97
N HIS A 6 25.08 0.61 9.30
CA HIS A 6 26.34 0.25 9.96
C HIS A 6 26.71 -1.21 9.72
N LEU A 7 25.72 -2.11 9.74
CA LEU A 7 25.97 -3.52 9.48
C LEU A 7 26.42 -3.76 8.02
N LEU A 8 25.84 -3.02 7.06
CA LEU A 8 26.29 -3.05 5.68
C LEU A 8 27.73 -2.54 5.54
N LEU A 9 28.09 -1.43 6.19
CA LEU A 9 29.47 -0.91 6.18
C LEU A 9 30.47 -1.91 6.78
N VAL A 10 30.14 -2.51 7.92
CA VAL A 10 30.97 -3.56 8.53
C VAL A 10 31.15 -4.72 7.54
N LYS A 11 30.07 -5.11 6.87
CA LYS A 11 30.12 -6.16 5.83
C LYS A 11 31.03 -5.78 4.68
N ASP A 12 30.96 -4.57 4.17
CA ASP A 12 31.81 -4.10 3.07
C ASP A 12 33.29 -4.13 3.44
N TYR A 13 33.66 -3.61 4.62
CA TYR A 13 35.04 -3.62 5.09
C TYR A 13 35.57 -5.02 5.35
N VAL A 14 34.79 -5.89 5.99
CA VAL A 14 35.20 -7.28 6.28
C VAL A 14 35.31 -8.09 5.00
N THR A 15 34.43 -7.87 4.01
CA THR A 15 34.51 -8.54 2.71
C THR A 15 35.72 -8.07 1.91
N LEU A 16 36.04 -6.78 1.93
CA LEU A 16 37.25 -6.23 1.32
C LEU A 16 38.51 -6.83 1.97
N PHE A 17 38.55 -6.86 3.30
CA PHE A 17 39.65 -7.47 4.05
C PHE A 17 39.80 -8.97 3.72
N GLY A 18 38.69 -9.71 3.66
CA GLY A 18 38.69 -11.11 3.24
C GLY A 18 39.20 -11.32 1.81
N SER A 19 38.87 -10.40 0.89
CA SER A 19 39.36 -10.45 -0.49
C SER A 19 40.88 -10.28 -0.54
N THR A 20 41.42 -9.38 0.27
CA THR A 20 42.87 -9.19 0.43
C THR A 20 43.53 -10.43 1.03
N LEU A 21 43.00 -10.97 2.13
CA LEU A 21 43.53 -12.19 2.78
C LEU A 21 43.55 -13.38 1.81
N ARG A 22 42.52 -13.54 0.98
CA ARG A 22 42.46 -14.59 -0.05
C ARG A 22 43.60 -14.47 -1.06
N GLN A 23 43.97 -13.25 -1.47
CA GLN A 23 45.09 -13.04 -2.39
C GLN A 23 46.44 -13.47 -1.79
N TYR A 24 46.58 -13.36 -0.47
CA TYR A 24 47.75 -13.84 0.27
C TYR A 24 47.70 -15.34 0.62
N GLY A 25 46.68 -16.07 0.17
CA GLY A 25 46.54 -17.52 0.37
C GLY A 25 45.89 -17.94 1.69
N TYR A 26 45.31 -17.01 2.46
CA TYR A 26 44.58 -17.34 3.69
C TYR A 26 43.18 -17.88 3.40
N GLU A 27 42.73 -18.81 4.23
CA GLU A 27 41.36 -19.32 4.22
C GLU A 27 40.41 -18.28 4.82
N VAL A 28 39.45 -17.81 4.02
CA VAL A 28 38.47 -16.78 4.42
C VAL A 28 37.03 -17.30 4.55
N GLY A 29 36.83 -18.60 4.37
CA GLY A 29 35.52 -19.25 4.53
C GLY A 29 34.85 -18.91 5.86
N PRO A 30 35.51 -19.11 7.02
CA PRO A 30 34.91 -18.87 8.33
C PRO A 30 34.48 -17.41 8.57
N ILE A 31 35.26 -16.44 8.06
CA ILE A 31 34.96 -15.01 8.19
C ILE A 31 33.72 -14.66 7.37
N LEU A 32 33.64 -15.16 6.13
CA LEU A 32 32.49 -14.92 5.25
C LEU A 32 31.21 -15.63 5.75
N GLU A 33 31.33 -16.82 6.33
CA GLU A 33 30.21 -17.53 6.95
C GLU A 33 29.69 -16.78 8.18
N THR A 34 30.58 -16.32 9.05
CA THR A 34 30.22 -15.50 10.22
C THR A 34 29.50 -14.22 9.78
N LEU A 35 29.97 -13.57 8.72
CA LEU A 35 29.35 -12.37 8.19
C LEU A 35 27.97 -12.63 7.59
N ASN A 36 27.78 -13.80 6.96
CA ASN A 36 26.49 -14.21 6.44
C ASN A 36 25.50 -14.62 7.54
N SER A 37 25.96 -15.03 8.73
CA SER A 37 25.09 -15.32 9.88
C SER A 37 24.26 -14.10 10.33
N GLY A 38 24.77 -12.88 10.08
CA GLY A 38 24.07 -11.62 10.39
C GLY A 38 22.95 -11.24 9.41
N ARG A 39 22.71 -12.03 8.34
CA ARG A 39 21.75 -11.67 7.29
C ARG A 39 20.33 -11.47 7.79
N ASP A 40 19.85 -12.32 8.69
CA ASP A 40 18.49 -12.22 9.18
C ASP A 40 18.34 -10.95 10.03
N LYS A 41 19.35 -10.67 10.88
CA LYS A 41 19.37 -9.44 11.69
C LYS A 41 19.39 -8.17 10.83
N TYR A 42 20.16 -8.16 9.74
CA TYR A 42 20.15 -7.05 8.77
C TYR A 42 18.74 -6.79 8.23
N HIS A 43 18.08 -7.84 7.73
CA HIS A 43 16.80 -7.69 7.06
C HIS A 43 15.68 -7.37 8.06
N GLU A 44 15.74 -7.84 9.31
CA GLU A 44 14.81 -7.41 10.36
C GLU A 44 14.97 -5.90 10.70
N LEU A 45 16.20 -5.38 10.74
CA LEU A 45 16.44 -3.94 10.90
C LEU A 45 15.92 -3.16 9.69
N LEU A 46 16.17 -3.66 8.47
CA LEU A 46 15.70 -3.03 7.23
C LEU A 46 14.17 -2.99 7.15
N LEU A 47 13.47 -4.04 7.62
CA LEU A 47 12.02 -4.07 7.75
C LEU A 47 11.53 -3.02 8.76
N SER A 48 12.20 -2.88 9.90
CA SER A 48 11.86 -1.88 10.92
C SER A 48 12.01 -0.45 10.38
N ASP A 49 13.09 -0.16 9.65
CA ASP A 49 13.31 1.13 9.00
C ASP A 49 12.22 1.43 7.95
N CYS A 50 11.84 0.42 7.16
CA CYS A 50 10.75 0.56 6.18
C CYS A 50 9.39 0.78 6.86
N CYS A 51 9.12 0.12 7.98
CA CYS A 51 7.90 0.31 8.76
C CYS A 51 7.76 1.77 9.23
N SER A 52 8.84 2.35 9.76
CA SER A 52 8.85 3.76 10.17
C SER A 52 8.55 4.69 8.99
N LYS A 53 9.21 4.48 7.85
CA LYS A 53 9.02 5.32 6.65
C LYS A 53 7.62 5.18 6.04
N ILE A 54 7.07 3.97 5.98
CA ILE A 54 5.70 3.74 5.49
C ILE A 54 4.69 4.41 6.43
N THR A 55 4.87 4.28 7.74
CA THR A 55 3.99 4.94 8.73
C THR A 55 4.00 6.46 8.56
N GLU A 56 5.18 7.05 8.32
CA GLU A 56 5.32 8.48 8.06
C GLU A 56 4.63 8.92 6.76
N ILE A 57 4.74 8.14 5.68
CA ILE A 57 4.03 8.42 4.42
C ILE A 57 2.52 8.42 4.65
N LEU A 58 1.98 7.39 5.31
CA LEU A 58 0.54 7.28 5.53
C LEU A 58 0.00 8.35 6.49
N ALA A 59 0.82 8.82 7.43
CA ALA A 59 0.44 9.91 8.33
C ALA A 59 0.42 11.28 7.62
N ASN A 60 1.28 11.47 6.61
CA ASN A 60 1.40 12.74 5.88
C ASN A 60 0.57 12.79 4.58
N ASP A 61 0.00 11.67 4.13
CA ASP A 61 -0.80 11.62 2.91
C ASP A 61 -2.17 12.28 3.11
N THR A 62 -2.57 13.12 2.15
CA THR A 62 -3.89 13.76 2.17
C THR A 62 -5.01 12.84 1.68
N TYR A 63 -4.67 11.70 1.08
CA TYR A 63 -5.59 10.80 0.38
C TYR A 63 -6.40 11.51 -0.70
N GLU A 64 -5.74 12.42 -1.43
CA GLU A 64 -6.29 13.06 -2.63
C GLU A 64 -5.67 12.47 -3.90
N GLN A 65 -6.42 12.46 -4.99
CA GLN A 65 -5.93 11.98 -6.28
C GLN A 65 -4.76 12.84 -6.77
N MET A 66 -3.67 12.18 -7.16
CA MET A 66 -2.48 12.88 -7.61
C MET A 66 -2.68 13.52 -8.99
N VAL A 67 -2.49 14.83 -9.09
CA VAL A 67 -2.56 15.57 -10.37
C VAL A 67 -1.16 15.79 -10.92
N MET A 68 -0.86 15.15 -12.04
CA MET A 68 0.41 15.27 -12.74
C MET A 68 0.29 16.28 -13.89
N LYS A 69 1.10 17.34 -13.84
CA LYS A 69 1.06 18.42 -14.85
C LYS A 69 2.03 18.19 -16.00
N LYS A 70 3.08 17.40 -15.78
CA LYS A 70 4.16 17.16 -16.74
C LYS A 70 4.37 15.67 -16.98
N GLU A 71 4.90 15.36 -18.16
CA GLU A 71 5.34 14.01 -18.52
C GLU A 71 6.42 13.48 -17.58
N SER A 72 7.34 14.33 -17.10
CA SER A 72 8.36 13.93 -16.11
C SER A 72 7.76 13.37 -14.82
N ASP A 73 6.63 13.95 -14.39
CA ASP A 73 5.94 13.55 -13.16
C ASP A 73 5.26 12.20 -13.39
N TYR A 74 4.69 12.00 -14.58
CA TYR A 74 4.11 10.71 -14.99
C TYR A 74 5.17 9.61 -15.12
N GLN A 75 6.31 9.92 -15.72
CA GLN A 75 7.42 8.99 -15.84
C GLN A 75 7.92 8.51 -14.48
N SER A 76 8.08 9.44 -13.53
CA SER A 76 8.64 9.13 -12.20
C SER A 76 7.65 8.51 -11.21
N ASN A 77 6.34 8.75 -11.35
CA ASN A 77 5.31 8.25 -10.43
C ASN A 77 4.51 7.07 -10.98
N VAL A 78 4.37 6.94 -12.31
CA VAL A 78 3.53 5.90 -12.95
C VAL A 78 4.38 4.90 -13.71
N LEU A 79 5.14 5.36 -14.71
CA LEU A 79 5.86 4.47 -15.64
C LEU A 79 6.98 3.70 -14.95
N LEU A 80 7.73 4.36 -14.08
CA LEU A 80 8.86 3.77 -13.36
C LEU A 80 8.46 2.54 -12.52
N PHE A 81 7.19 2.47 -12.08
CA PHE A 81 6.63 1.37 -11.29
C PHE A 81 5.64 0.50 -12.07
N HIS A 82 5.51 0.69 -13.39
CA HIS A 82 4.56 -0.01 -14.25
C HIS A 82 3.10 0.06 -13.76
N LEU A 83 2.68 1.22 -13.22
CA LEU A 83 1.31 1.43 -12.72
C LEU A 83 0.32 1.81 -13.83
N GLN A 84 0.80 1.94 -15.08
CA GLN A 84 -0.03 2.31 -16.21
C GLN A 84 -1.08 1.23 -16.51
N THR A 85 -2.29 1.65 -16.86
CA THR A 85 -3.37 0.73 -17.27
C THR A 85 -3.46 0.61 -18.80
N SER A 86 -2.83 1.53 -19.53
CA SER A 86 -2.75 1.55 -20.99
C SER A 86 -1.34 1.94 -21.41
N ASP A 87 -0.90 1.45 -22.57
CA ASP A 87 0.40 1.80 -23.17
C ASP A 87 0.37 3.16 -23.89
N ILE A 88 -0.79 3.82 -23.94
CA ILE A 88 -0.97 5.12 -24.58
C ILE A 88 -0.68 6.23 -23.57
N MET A 89 0.17 7.19 -23.97
CA MET A 89 0.47 8.36 -23.15
C MET A 89 -0.79 9.21 -22.92
N PRO A 90 -1.15 9.53 -21.66
CA PRO A 90 -2.32 10.36 -21.38
C PRO A 90 -2.09 11.82 -21.74
N ALA A 91 -3.20 12.56 -21.91
CA ALA A 91 -3.17 14.02 -21.99
C ALA A 91 -2.91 14.64 -20.60
N PHE A 92 -2.21 15.78 -20.58
CA PHE A 92 -1.89 16.51 -19.35
C PHE A 92 -2.80 17.74 -19.17
N PRO A 93 -3.23 18.05 -17.94
CA PRO A 93 -2.91 17.37 -16.68
C PRO A 93 -3.60 16.01 -16.53
N TYR A 94 -2.85 15.01 -16.06
CA TYR A 94 -3.35 13.66 -15.82
C TYR A 94 -3.70 13.50 -14.34
N ILE A 95 -4.91 13.01 -14.05
CA ILE A 95 -5.37 12.72 -12.68
C ILE A 95 -5.21 11.22 -12.48
N ALA A 96 -4.33 10.82 -11.55
CA ALA A 96 -4.16 9.42 -11.20
C ALA A 96 -5.32 8.91 -10.33
N PRO A 97 -5.69 7.64 -10.45
CA PRO A 97 -6.69 7.02 -9.57
C PRO A 97 -6.16 6.76 -8.14
N PHE A 98 -4.95 7.21 -7.83
CA PHE A 98 -4.26 7.01 -6.56
C PHE A 98 -3.67 8.32 -6.01
N SER A 99 -3.41 8.34 -4.70
CA SER A 99 -2.68 9.44 -4.02
C SER A 99 -1.17 9.23 -4.00
N SER A 100 -0.43 10.22 -3.48
CA SER A 100 1.04 10.18 -3.32
C SER A 100 1.56 8.96 -2.55
N MET A 101 0.73 8.40 -1.65
CA MET A 101 0.99 7.17 -0.91
C MET A 101 1.50 6.03 -1.81
N VAL A 102 0.90 5.82 -2.98
CA VAL A 102 1.24 4.69 -3.85
C VAL A 102 2.68 4.79 -4.38
N PRO A 103 3.07 5.84 -5.15
CA PRO A 103 4.43 5.94 -5.66
C PRO A 103 5.46 6.02 -4.53
N ASP A 104 5.15 6.64 -3.39
CA ASP A 104 6.08 6.72 -2.25
C ASP A 104 6.31 5.36 -1.58
N CYS A 105 5.26 4.56 -1.37
CA CYS A 105 5.40 3.18 -0.92
C CYS A 105 6.20 2.34 -1.94
N CYS A 106 5.95 2.50 -3.24
CA CYS A 106 6.72 1.81 -4.29
C CYS A 106 8.21 2.17 -4.26
N ARG A 107 8.57 3.42 -3.94
CA ARG A 107 9.98 3.85 -3.75
C ARG A 107 10.63 3.11 -2.58
N ILE A 108 9.94 2.99 -1.45
CA ILE A 108 10.45 2.26 -0.28
C ILE A 108 10.70 0.79 -0.63
N VAL A 109 9.70 0.12 -1.23
CA VAL A 109 9.84 -1.30 -1.61
C VAL A 109 10.98 -1.50 -2.60
N ARG A 110 11.13 -0.60 -3.58
CA ARG A 110 12.24 -0.64 -4.53
C ARG A 110 13.61 -0.45 -3.85
N SER A 111 13.71 0.49 -2.90
CA SER A 111 14.94 0.68 -2.11
C SER A 111 15.25 -0.55 -1.27
N PHE A 112 14.25 -1.12 -0.61
CA PHE A 112 14.38 -2.34 0.18
C PHE A 112 14.95 -3.51 -0.64
N ILE A 113 14.42 -3.73 -1.85
CA ILE A 113 14.91 -4.79 -2.75
C ILE A 113 16.39 -4.53 -3.09
N LYS A 114 16.74 -3.29 -3.45
CA LYS A 114 18.11 -2.91 -3.78
C LYS A 114 19.07 -3.15 -2.60
N ASP A 115 18.70 -2.68 -1.41
CA ASP A 115 19.52 -2.80 -0.21
C ASP A 115 19.67 -4.26 0.23
N SER A 116 18.60 -5.05 0.12
CA SER A 116 18.61 -6.51 0.38
C SER A 116 19.56 -7.24 -0.57
N VAL A 117 19.48 -6.96 -1.87
CA VAL A 117 20.37 -7.57 -2.89
C VAL A 117 21.82 -7.16 -2.68
N ASN A 118 22.09 -5.88 -2.44
CA ASN A 118 23.44 -5.37 -2.16
C ASN A 118 24.05 -6.05 -0.93
N TYR A 119 23.26 -6.27 0.13
CA TYR A 119 23.76 -6.98 1.30
C TYR A 119 24.13 -8.43 0.98
N LEU A 120 23.40 -9.11 0.09
CA LEU A 120 23.58 -10.53 -0.22
C LEU A 120 24.61 -10.80 -1.32
N SER A 121 24.88 -9.83 -2.20
CA SER A 121 25.83 -9.98 -3.33
C SER A 121 27.26 -10.29 -2.93
N TYR A 122 27.64 -9.98 -1.68
CA TYR A 122 28.98 -10.27 -1.13
C TYR A 122 29.11 -11.69 -0.54
N GLY A 123 28.04 -12.48 -0.53
CA GLY A 123 28.02 -13.86 -0.04
C GLY A 123 28.54 -14.89 -1.04
N VAL A 124 28.87 -16.08 -0.54
CA VAL A 124 29.31 -17.23 -1.36
C VAL A 124 28.13 -17.89 -2.10
N GLN A 125 26.88 -17.58 -1.72
CA GLN A 125 25.68 -18.20 -2.29
C GLN A 125 25.28 -17.56 -3.63
N MET A 126 25.22 -18.37 -4.68
CA MET A 126 24.95 -17.97 -6.07
C MET A 126 23.47 -17.67 -6.37
N ASN A 127 22.54 -17.99 -5.46
CA ASN A 127 21.12 -17.71 -5.66
C ASN A 127 20.46 -17.28 -4.34
N TYR A 128 20.21 -15.98 -4.21
CA TYR A 128 19.59 -15.35 -3.04
C TYR A 128 18.17 -14.84 -3.33
N PHE A 129 17.59 -15.16 -4.50
CA PHE A 129 16.26 -14.69 -4.87
C PHE A 129 15.18 -15.14 -3.89
N ASP A 130 15.15 -16.42 -3.50
CA ASP A 130 14.16 -16.93 -2.55
C ASP A 130 14.26 -16.25 -1.18
N PHE A 131 15.47 -15.87 -0.79
CA PHE A 131 15.71 -15.14 0.45
C PHE A 131 15.18 -13.70 0.36
N VAL A 132 15.50 -12.97 -0.71
CA VAL A 132 14.98 -11.60 -0.92
C VAL A 132 13.46 -11.63 -1.06
N ARG A 133 12.91 -12.60 -1.80
CA ARG A 133 11.47 -12.80 -1.95
C ARG A 133 10.78 -13.03 -0.62
N LYS A 134 11.31 -13.91 0.23
CA LYS A 134 10.76 -14.14 1.59
C LYS A 134 10.66 -12.84 2.38
N TYR A 135 11.69 -12.01 2.35
CA TYR A 135 11.72 -10.74 3.07
C TYR A 135 10.88 -9.63 2.41
N LEU A 136 10.75 -9.66 1.09
CA LEU A 136 9.79 -8.83 0.35
C LEU A 136 8.36 -9.18 0.73
N ASP A 137 8.03 -10.47 0.81
CA ASP A 137 6.70 -10.93 1.25
C ASP A 137 6.40 -10.45 2.67
N LYS A 138 7.38 -10.53 3.59
CA LYS A 138 7.26 -9.93 4.94
C LYS A 138 7.04 -8.42 4.90
N LEU A 139 7.78 -7.67 4.09
CA LEU A 139 7.60 -6.21 3.96
C LEU A 139 6.18 -5.88 3.47
N LEU A 140 5.69 -6.61 2.47
CA LEU A 140 4.38 -6.37 1.89
C LEU A 140 3.27 -6.75 2.88
N ILE A 141 3.39 -7.90 3.55
CA ILE A 141 2.34 -8.46 4.41
C ILE A 141 2.39 -7.94 5.84
N ASP A 142 3.54 -8.03 6.50
CA ASP A 142 3.68 -7.77 7.94
C ASP A 142 3.89 -6.28 8.22
N VAL A 143 4.33 -5.51 7.22
CA VAL A 143 4.58 -4.07 7.36
C VAL A 143 3.53 -3.28 6.58
N LEU A 144 3.57 -3.28 5.25
CA LEU A 144 2.72 -2.40 4.43
C LEU A 144 1.23 -2.64 4.69
N TYR A 145 0.77 -3.89 4.62
CA TYR A 145 -0.63 -4.21 4.87
C TYR A 145 -1.07 -3.90 6.30
N GLU A 146 -0.26 -4.23 7.31
CA GLU A 146 -0.63 -3.98 8.72
C GLU A 146 -0.68 -2.47 9.02
N VAL A 147 0.23 -1.66 8.48
CA VAL A 147 0.17 -0.19 8.65
C VAL A 147 -1.09 0.36 7.98
N ILE A 148 -1.42 -0.07 6.75
CA ILE A 148 -2.66 0.34 6.06
C ILE A 148 -3.90 -0.06 6.87
N LEU A 149 -3.92 -1.30 7.38
CA LEU A 149 -5.03 -1.80 8.19
C LEU A 149 -5.23 -0.95 9.45
N ASN A 150 -4.14 -0.64 10.16
CA ASN A 150 -4.17 0.21 11.34
C ASN A 150 -4.65 1.63 11.01
N THR A 151 -4.24 2.20 9.88
CA THR A 151 -4.72 3.51 9.42
C THR A 151 -6.23 3.49 9.21
N VAL A 152 -6.76 2.49 8.49
CA VAL A 152 -8.21 2.35 8.26
C VAL A 152 -8.95 2.14 9.59
N GLN A 153 -8.42 1.33 10.50
CA GLN A 153 -9.07 1.03 11.79
C GLN A 153 -8.96 2.17 12.81
N SER A 154 -8.01 3.11 12.66
CA SER A 154 -7.82 4.21 13.59
C SER A 154 -9.01 5.17 13.68
N GLY A 155 -9.95 5.11 12.74
CA GLY A 155 -11.16 5.93 12.74
C GLY A 155 -10.93 7.42 12.44
N THR A 156 -9.70 7.81 12.11
CA THR A 156 -9.33 9.19 11.77
C THR A 156 -9.69 9.58 10.34
N THR A 157 -10.16 8.62 9.54
CA THR A 157 -10.31 8.70 8.09
C THR A 157 -11.79 8.84 7.72
N GLY A 158 -12.15 9.85 6.93
CA GLY A 158 -13.51 10.02 6.40
C GLY A 158 -13.83 9.07 5.25
N VAL A 159 -15.10 9.02 4.81
CA VAL A 159 -15.54 8.10 3.73
C VAL A 159 -14.76 8.30 2.43
N SER A 160 -14.55 9.54 2.00
CA SER A 160 -13.78 9.84 0.78
C SER A 160 -12.34 9.34 0.85
N GLN A 161 -11.68 9.55 1.99
CA GLN A 161 -10.31 9.09 2.22
C GLN A 161 -10.26 7.56 2.31
N ALA A 162 -11.24 6.90 2.94
CA ALA A 162 -11.33 5.45 2.98
C ALA A 162 -11.50 4.84 1.58
N MET A 163 -12.30 5.48 0.73
CA MET A 163 -12.44 5.11 -0.68
C MET A 163 -11.14 5.32 -1.45
N GLN A 164 -10.40 6.40 -1.20
CA GLN A 164 -9.11 6.63 -1.85
C GLN A 164 -8.04 5.64 -1.37
N ILE A 165 -8.00 5.27 -0.09
CA ILE A 165 -7.13 4.21 0.43
C ILE A 165 -7.43 2.88 -0.28
N ALA A 166 -8.70 2.57 -0.50
CA ALA A 166 -9.12 1.37 -1.23
C ALA A 166 -8.63 1.36 -2.69
N ALA A 167 -8.72 2.50 -3.37
CA ALA A 167 -8.16 2.68 -4.70
C ALA A 167 -6.63 2.53 -4.70
N ASN A 168 -5.94 3.11 -3.70
CA ASN A 168 -4.49 2.98 -3.52
C ASN A 168 -4.06 1.52 -3.33
N ILE A 169 -4.75 0.77 -2.47
CA ILE A 169 -4.50 -0.65 -2.23
C ILE A 169 -4.65 -1.46 -3.53
N SER A 170 -5.69 -1.17 -4.32
CA SER A 170 -5.93 -1.85 -5.61
C SER A 170 -4.81 -1.58 -6.62
N VAL A 171 -4.18 -0.41 -6.57
CA VAL A 171 -3.01 -0.09 -7.41
C VAL A 171 -1.74 -0.76 -6.88
N LEU A 172 -1.54 -0.79 -5.56
CA LEU A 172 -0.42 -1.49 -4.91
C LEU A 172 -0.45 -3.00 -5.14
N GLU A 173 -1.64 -3.61 -5.21
CA GLU A 173 -1.82 -5.00 -5.58
C GLU A 173 -1.22 -5.30 -6.96
N ARG A 174 -1.54 -4.46 -7.96
CA ARG A 174 -0.96 -4.58 -9.31
C ARG A 174 0.54 -4.33 -9.31
N ALA A 175 1.04 -3.45 -8.44
CA ALA A 175 2.46 -3.17 -8.30
C ALA A 175 3.26 -4.37 -7.73
N CYS A 176 2.62 -5.34 -7.08
CA CYS A 176 3.27 -6.58 -6.66
C CYS A 176 4.02 -7.29 -7.79
N ASP A 177 3.37 -7.42 -8.96
CA ASP A 177 3.94 -8.11 -10.11
C ASP A 177 5.24 -7.42 -10.54
N TYR A 178 5.27 -6.09 -10.51
CA TYR A 178 6.47 -5.30 -10.73
C TYR A 178 7.55 -5.57 -9.67
N PHE A 179 7.22 -5.60 -8.38
CA PHE A 179 8.21 -5.84 -7.32
C PHE A 179 8.89 -7.21 -7.45
N LEU A 180 8.11 -8.24 -7.81
CA LEU A 180 8.64 -9.59 -8.02
C LEU A 180 9.58 -9.64 -9.23
N GLN A 181 9.16 -9.05 -10.37
CA GLN A 181 9.99 -8.97 -11.57
C GLN A 181 11.26 -8.15 -11.33
N HIS A 182 11.15 -7.04 -10.60
CA HIS A 182 12.29 -6.20 -10.25
C HIS A 182 13.27 -6.96 -9.34
N THR A 183 12.77 -7.72 -8.36
CA THR A 183 13.58 -8.57 -7.49
C THR A 183 14.38 -9.59 -8.29
N ALA A 184 13.73 -10.29 -9.22
CA ALA A 184 14.41 -11.27 -10.07
C ALA A 184 15.46 -10.61 -10.97
N GLN A 185 15.15 -9.46 -11.56
CA GLN A 185 16.10 -8.70 -12.36
C GLN A 185 17.33 -8.29 -11.54
N GLN A 186 17.15 -7.81 -10.30
CA GLN A 186 18.25 -7.44 -9.41
C GLN A 186 19.08 -8.67 -8.98
N CYS A 187 18.45 -9.85 -8.85
CA CYS A 187 19.14 -11.10 -8.53
C CYS A 187 19.80 -11.79 -9.75
N GLY A 188 19.67 -11.22 -10.95
CA GLY A 188 20.21 -11.80 -12.19
C GLY A 188 19.45 -13.03 -12.71
N ILE A 189 18.21 -13.24 -12.26
CA ILE A 189 17.35 -14.35 -12.71
C ILE A 189 16.54 -13.91 -13.94
N PRO A 190 16.50 -14.72 -15.02
CA PRO A 190 15.65 -14.43 -16.17
C PRO A 190 14.17 -14.35 -15.75
N VAL A 191 13.49 -13.26 -16.08
CA VAL A 191 12.07 -13.05 -15.70
C VAL A 191 11.15 -14.18 -16.20
N ARG A 192 11.52 -14.85 -17.30
CA ARG A 192 10.77 -15.96 -17.91
C ARG A 192 10.77 -17.26 -17.09
N SER A 193 11.66 -17.40 -16.10
CA SER A 193 11.72 -18.60 -15.24
C SER A 193 10.92 -18.46 -13.95
N ILE A 194 10.25 -17.32 -13.75
CA ILE A 194 9.38 -17.11 -12.59
C ILE A 194 7.98 -17.57 -13.00
N ASP A 195 7.59 -18.75 -12.52
CA ASP A 195 6.20 -19.20 -12.60
C ASP A 195 5.35 -18.17 -11.86
N ARG A 196 4.28 -17.63 -12.47
CA ARG A 196 3.53 -16.45 -11.98
C ARG A 196 2.90 -16.78 -10.63
N PRO A 197 3.55 -16.50 -9.49
CA PRO A 197 2.98 -16.86 -8.20
C PRO A 197 1.96 -15.78 -7.87
N GLN A 198 0.78 -16.16 -7.39
CA GLN A 198 -0.14 -15.19 -6.83
C GLN A 198 0.61 -14.33 -5.79
N CYS A 199 0.51 -13.00 -5.88
CA CYS A 199 1.18 -12.11 -4.92
C CYS A 199 0.72 -12.48 -3.51
N ALA A 200 1.67 -12.60 -2.58
CA ALA A 200 1.38 -12.96 -1.19
C ALA A 200 0.41 -11.94 -0.54
N LEU A 201 0.42 -10.69 -1.02
CA LEU A 201 -0.47 -9.60 -0.64
C LEU A 201 -1.93 -9.78 -1.11
N THR A 202 -2.18 -10.47 -2.24
CA THR A 202 -3.50 -10.54 -2.89
C THR A 202 -4.56 -11.13 -1.97
N ALA A 203 -4.25 -12.21 -1.23
CA ALA A 203 -5.21 -12.82 -0.31
C ALA A 203 -5.62 -11.87 0.84
N LYS A 204 -4.65 -11.12 1.39
CA LYS A 204 -4.90 -10.14 2.44
C LYS A 204 -5.68 -8.93 1.92
N ILE A 205 -5.37 -8.46 0.71
CA ILE A 205 -6.13 -7.40 0.05
C ILE A 205 -7.57 -7.82 -0.20
N VAL A 206 -7.80 -9.03 -0.72
CA VAL A 206 -9.15 -9.55 -0.93
C VAL A 206 -9.93 -9.61 0.40
N HIS A 207 -9.27 -9.99 1.49
CA HIS A 207 -9.89 -9.97 2.81
C HIS A 207 -10.26 -8.55 3.26
N LEU A 208 -9.34 -7.60 3.14
CA LEU A 208 -9.57 -6.20 3.50
C LEU A 208 -10.69 -5.59 2.66
N MET A 209 -10.66 -5.75 1.33
CA MET A 209 -11.66 -5.22 0.40
C MET A 209 -13.02 -5.91 0.52
N GLY A 210 -13.05 -7.20 0.85
CA GLY A 210 -14.30 -7.97 0.96
C GLY A 210 -14.97 -7.93 2.34
N ARG A 211 -14.22 -7.64 3.41
CA ARG A 211 -14.74 -7.66 4.79
C ARG A 211 -14.32 -6.47 5.64
N GLY A 212 -13.04 -6.08 5.62
CA GLY A 212 -12.53 -5.01 6.48
C GLY A 212 -13.12 -3.65 6.13
N LEU A 213 -12.82 -3.17 4.93
CA LEU A 213 -13.22 -1.88 4.41
C LEU A 213 -14.74 -1.69 4.33
N PRO A 214 -15.56 -2.66 3.88
CA PRO A 214 -17.01 -2.49 3.85
C PRO A 214 -17.61 -2.25 5.23
N ARG A 215 -17.13 -2.95 6.28
CA ARG A 215 -17.58 -2.71 7.65
C ARG A 215 -17.18 -1.33 8.16
N PHE A 216 -15.99 -0.87 7.81
CA PHE A 216 -15.54 0.46 8.18
C PHE A 216 -16.35 1.55 7.48
N LEU A 217 -16.63 1.37 6.19
CA LEU A 217 -17.48 2.27 5.42
C LEU A 217 -18.91 2.28 5.94
N GLU A 218 -19.48 1.12 6.28
CA GLU A 218 -20.79 1.02 6.93
C GLU A 218 -20.83 1.83 8.23
N PHE A 219 -19.83 1.68 9.10
CA PHE A 219 -19.72 2.48 10.31
C PHE A 219 -19.66 4.00 10.04
N LEU A 220 -18.85 4.43 9.08
CA LEU A 220 -18.72 5.85 8.73
C LEU A 220 -20.00 6.42 8.10
N VAL A 221 -20.65 5.65 7.23
CA VAL A 221 -21.91 6.04 6.60
C VAL A 221 -22.98 6.17 7.66
N ASN A 222 -23.13 5.18 8.55
CA ASN A 222 -24.11 5.22 9.63
C ASN A 222 -23.85 6.38 10.59
N SER A 223 -22.59 6.63 10.99
CA SER A 223 -22.26 7.78 11.82
C SER A 223 -22.62 9.12 11.17
N LYS A 224 -22.51 9.23 9.84
CA LYS A 224 -22.94 10.44 9.11
C LYS A 224 -24.46 10.53 8.97
N LEU A 225 -25.13 9.40 8.79
CA LEU A 225 -26.59 9.34 8.80
C LEU A 225 -27.14 9.77 10.16
N ASP A 226 -26.55 9.31 11.26
CA ASP A 226 -26.94 9.73 12.62
C ASP A 226 -26.85 11.26 12.78
N GLU A 227 -25.80 11.90 12.24
CA GLU A 227 -25.65 13.36 12.24
C GLU A 227 -26.77 14.06 11.46
N PHE A 228 -27.13 13.55 10.28
CA PHE A 228 -28.28 14.07 9.54
C PHE A 228 -29.60 13.85 10.27
N MET A 229 -29.77 12.71 10.95
CA MET A 229 -31.00 12.38 11.66
C MET A 229 -31.22 13.26 12.90
N LEU A 230 -30.18 13.84 13.51
CA LEU A 230 -30.34 14.87 14.54
C LEU A 230 -31.11 16.10 14.04
N LEU A 231 -31.04 16.42 12.73
CA LEU A 231 -31.79 17.54 12.15
C LEU A 231 -33.31 17.31 12.12
N THR A 232 -33.75 16.07 12.37
CA THR A 232 -35.17 15.71 12.47
C THR A 232 -35.88 16.44 13.61
N GLU A 233 -35.16 16.85 14.66
CA GLU A 233 -35.72 17.63 15.77
C GLU A 233 -36.26 19.00 15.32
N ASN A 234 -35.76 19.52 14.19
CA ASN A 234 -36.21 20.79 13.61
C ASN A 234 -37.46 20.64 12.73
N VAL A 235 -37.94 19.41 12.52
CA VAL A 235 -39.11 19.13 11.69
C VAL A 235 -40.39 19.28 12.50
N ASN A 236 -41.25 20.21 12.09
CA ASN A 236 -42.60 20.30 12.65
C ASN A 236 -43.53 19.25 12.02
N TRP A 237 -43.59 18.09 12.65
CA TRP A 237 -44.44 16.96 12.23
C TRP A 237 -45.96 17.24 12.28
N THR A 238 -46.37 18.35 12.87
CA THR A 238 -47.78 18.74 13.06
C THR A 238 -48.18 19.99 12.26
N SER A 239 -47.39 20.39 11.27
CA SER A 239 -47.74 21.52 10.40
C SER A 239 -49.02 21.23 9.60
N GLU A 240 -50.00 22.14 9.65
CA GLU A 240 -51.22 22.08 8.83
C GLU A 240 -50.96 22.50 7.37
N GLU A 241 -49.82 23.18 7.11
CA GLU A 241 -49.40 23.57 5.76
C GLU A 241 -48.61 22.43 5.09
N VAL A 242 -49.06 22.01 3.90
CA VAL A 242 -48.35 21.05 3.06
C VAL A 242 -47.08 21.73 2.52
N ALA A 243 -45.91 21.29 2.99
CA ALA A 243 -44.64 21.77 2.47
C ALA A 243 -44.54 21.51 0.96
N GLN A 244 -44.22 22.55 0.17
CA GLN A 244 -44.11 22.45 -1.30
C GLN A 244 -42.87 21.64 -1.76
N HIS A 245 -41.91 21.41 -0.88
CA HIS A 245 -40.68 20.68 -1.14
C HIS A 245 -40.42 19.71 0.03
N GLY A 246 -39.78 18.56 -0.22
CA GLY A 246 -39.38 17.63 0.83
C GLY A 246 -38.40 18.26 1.82
N ASN A 247 -38.32 17.73 3.04
CA ASN A 247 -37.43 18.24 4.08
C ASN A 247 -35.97 18.33 3.59
N GLU A 248 -35.34 19.48 3.81
CA GLU A 248 -33.99 19.79 3.30
C GLU A 248 -32.94 18.75 3.72
N TYR A 249 -32.98 18.30 4.98
CA TYR A 249 -32.06 17.27 5.49
C TYR A 249 -32.21 15.90 4.78
N ILE A 250 -33.42 15.52 4.36
CA ILE A 250 -33.63 14.26 3.61
C ILE A 250 -33.02 14.37 2.22
N ASN A 251 -33.10 15.55 1.58
CA ASN A 251 -32.45 15.76 0.30
C ASN A 251 -30.91 15.66 0.44
N GLU A 252 -30.34 16.18 1.53
CA GLU A 252 -28.90 16.02 1.83
C GLU A 252 -28.51 14.55 2.05
N VAL A 253 -29.32 13.78 2.79
CA VAL A 253 -29.12 12.33 2.98
C VAL A 253 -29.12 11.60 1.64
N VAL A 254 -30.09 11.89 0.76
CA VAL A 254 -30.19 11.26 -0.57
C VAL A 254 -28.97 11.59 -1.42
N ILE A 255 -28.55 12.85 -1.48
CA ILE A 255 -27.36 13.28 -2.24
C ILE A 255 -26.10 12.62 -1.69
N TYR A 256 -25.97 12.54 -0.36
CA TYR A 256 -24.83 11.90 0.29
C TYR A 256 -24.76 10.41 -0.05
N LEU A 257 -25.86 9.67 0.13
CA LEU A 257 -25.91 8.23 -0.16
C LEU A 257 -25.65 7.95 -1.65
N ASP A 258 -26.23 8.73 -2.56
CA ASP A 258 -26.00 8.58 -4.01
C ASP A 258 -24.52 8.77 -4.37
N THR A 259 -23.88 9.79 -3.77
CA THR A 259 -22.45 10.07 -3.97
C THR A 259 -21.57 8.94 -3.44
N VAL A 260 -21.86 8.46 -2.23
CA VAL A 260 -21.09 7.37 -1.60
C VAL A 260 -21.25 6.07 -2.38
N MET A 261 -22.47 5.69 -2.76
CA MET A 261 -22.73 4.44 -3.48
C MET A 261 -22.13 4.46 -4.89
N SER A 262 -22.24 5.58 -5.61
CA SER A 262 -21.63 5.75 -6.93
C SER A 262 -20.10 5.61 -6.89
N THR A 263 -19.47 6.16 -5.85
CA THR A 263 -18.01 6.04 -5.65
C THR A 263 -17.62 4.62 -5.23
N ALA A 264 -18.40 4.02 -4.31
CA ALA A 264 -18.19 2.67 -3.81
C ALA A 264 -18.28 1.62 -4.93
N GLN A 265 -19.21 1.79 -5.88
CA GLN A 265 -19.38 0.88 -7.01
C GLN A 265 -18.14 0.78 -7.92
N GLN A 266 -17.35 1.85 -8.03
CA GLN A 266 -16.16 1.86 -8.88
C GLN A 266 -14.98 1.10 -8.28
N ILE A 267 -14.97 0.89 -6.96
CA ILE A 267 -13.79 0.44 -6.21
C ILE A 267 -14.07 -0.88 -5.46
N LEU A 268 -15.29 -1.09 -4.96
CA LEU A 268 -15.64 -2.27 -4.17
C LEU A 268 -16.27 -3.38 -5.02
N PRO A 269 -16.06 -4.65 -4.65
CA PRO A 269 -16.85 -5.77 -5.18
C PRO A 269 -18.35 -5.63 -4.89
N LEU A 270 -19.20 -6.16 -5.77
CA LEU A 270 -20.67 -6.12 -5.63
C LEU A 270 -21.19 -6.58 -4.26
N GLY A 271 -20.63 -7.66 -3.70
CA GLY A 271 -21.05 -8.18 -2.40
C GLY A 271 -20.66 -7.27 -1.22
N ALA A 272 -19.60 -6.48 -1.37
CA ALA A 272 -19.20 -5.48 -0.40
C ALA A 272 -20.10 -4.24 -0.50
N LEU A 273 -20.38 -3.78 -1.72
CA LEU A 273 -21.30 -2.69 -2.00
C LEU A 273 -22.70 -2.96 -1.41
N TYR A 274 -23.23 -4.17 -1.62
CA TYR A 274 -24.52 -4.58 -1.08
C TYR A 274 -24.58 -4.42 0.44
N LYS A 275 -23.52 -4.81 1.16
CA LYS A 275 -23.48 -4.69 2.63
C LYS A 275 -23.49 -3.23 3.10
N VAL A 276 -22.70 -2.37 2.47
CA VAL A 276 -22.68 -0.94 2.80
C VAL A 276 -24.06 -0.33 2.53
N GLY A 277 -24.69 -0.70 1.40
CA GLY A 277 -26.04 -0.26 1.04
C GLY A 277 -27.13 -0.74 1.99
N SER A 278 -27.17 -2.03 2.31
CA SER A 278 -28.17 -2.58 3.21
C SER A 278 -28.02 -2.05 4.63
N GLY A 279 -26.79 -1.94 5.14
CA GLY A 279 -26.53 -1.40 6.48
C GLY A 279 -26.93 0.06 6.62
N ALA A 280 -26.68 0.88 5.59
CA ALA A 280 -27.12 2.28 5.57
C ALA A 280 -28.65 2.40 5.58
N LEU A 281 -29.35 1.57 4.81
CA LEU A 281 -30.82 1.57 4.75
C LEU A 281 -31.45 1.07 6.05
N GLU A 282 -30.89 0.04 6.68
CA GLU A 282 -31.33 -0.47 7.98
C GLU A 282 -31.15 0.55 9.10
N ALA A 283 -30.11 1.39 9.05
CA ALA A 283 -29.87 2.44 10.04
C ALA A 283 -30.85 3.63 9.93
N THR A 284 -31.46 3.83 8.75
CA THR A 284 -32.42 4.93 8.53
C THR A 284 -33.88 4.58 8.80
N LEU A 285 -34.22 3.30 9.02
CA LEU A 285 -35.57 2.78 9.30
C LEU A 285 -35.81 2.64 10.80
#